data_AF-A0A0T6YE08-F1
#
_entry.id   AF-A0A0T6YE08-F1
#
_cell.length_a   1.000
_cell.length_b   1.000
_cell.length_c   1.000
_cell.angle_alpha   90.00
_cell.angle_beta   90.00
_cell.angle_gamma   90.00
#
_symmetry.space_group_name_H-M   'P 1'
#
loop_
_entity.id
_entity.type
_entity.pdbx_description
1 polymer ?
#
loop_
_entity_poly.entity_id
_entity_poly.type
_entity_poly.pdbx_seq_one_letter_code
_entity_poly.pdbx_strand_id
1 'polypeptide(L)'
;MRSLLIPLVIFGLPLAEIAGFVVVGREIGLLMTLLLVLASAFVGVILLRVQGFTVIRRMQDATRTGSDPGREVIGGALLFVAAILLVVPGFVSDVIGLLLFLPFVRNVVAAYLRKRMTIVTAASGTNWYPQDDPRQPRPSTRVIDLDEGEFSRKDDEDPPQGGDRDRP
;
A
#
# COMPACT_ATOMS: atom_id res chain seq x y z
N MET A 1 19.16 -9.48 12.81
CA MET A 1 20.04 -9.24 11.64
C MET A 1 19.35 -8.53 10.46
N ARG A 2 18.03 -8.67 10.26
CA ARG A 2 17.30 -8.06 9.13
C ARG A 2 17.16 -6.52 9.18
N SER A 3 17.29 -5.92 10.36
CA SER A 3 17.09 -4.48 10.59
C SER A 3 18.30 -3.60 10.22
N LEU A 4 19.48 -4.17 9.95
CA LEU A 4 20.68 -3.41 9.59
C LEU A 4 20.74 -3.01 8.11
N LEU A 5 19.92 -3.61 7.25
CA LEU A 5 19.92 -3.29 5.82
C LEU A 5 19.32 -1.90 5.55
N ILE A 6 18.30 -1.49 6.29
CA ILE A 6 17.64 -0.19 6.12
C ILE A 6 18.62 0.97 6.38
N PRO A 7 19.31 1.05 7.55
CA PRO A 7 20.27 2.12 7.77
C PRO A 7 21.45 2.04 6.79
N LEU A 8 21.90 0.84 6.42
CA LEU A 8 22.96 0.69 5.42
C LEU A 8 22.59 1.32 4.08
N VAL A 9 21.37 1.12 3.59
CA VAL A 9 20.91 1.73 2.34
C VAL A 9 20.74 3.25 2.50
N ILE A 10 20.15 3.70 3.62
CA ILE A 10 19.90 5.13 3.85
C ILE A 10 21.19 5.95 3.92
N PHE A 11 22.24 5.43 4.55
CA PHE A 11 23.54 6.12 4.64
C PHE A 11 24.49 5.76 3.49
N GLY A 12 24.47 4.51 3.04
CA GLY A 12 25.37 4.03 1.99
C GLY A 12 25.01 4.56 0.62
N LEU A 13 23.73 4.74 0.30
CA LEU A 13 23.30 5.25 -1.00
C LEU A 13 23.80 6.70 -1.23
N PRO A 14 23.57 7.70 -0.34
CA PRO A 14 24.12 9.04 -0.54
C PRO A 14 25.65 9.09 -0.62
N LEU A 15 26.35 8.26 0.16
CA LEU A 15 27.80 8.16 0.07
C LEU A 15 28.26 7.63 -1.29
N ALA A 16 27.56 6.62 -1.81
CA ALA A 16 27.81 6.09 -3.14
C ALA A 16 27.52 7.14 -4.24
N GLU A 17 26.49 7.98 -4.07
CA GLU A 17 26.21 9.08 -4.99
C GLU A 17 27.35 10.10 -5.00
N ILE A 18 27.81 10.55 -3.83
CA ILE A 18 28.92 11.51 -3.72
C ILE A 18 30.18 10.93 -4.38
N ALA A 19 30.49 9.65 -4.15
CA ALA A 19 31.60 8.98 -4.80
C ALA A 19 31.43 8.95 -6.33
N GLY A 20 30.23 8.63 -6.82
CA GLY A 20 29.89 8.66 -8.25
C GLY A 20 30.09 10.04 -8.88
N PHE A 21 29.62 11.10 -8.22
CA PHE A 21 29.82 12.48 -8.66
C PHE A 21 31.29 12.86 -8.78
N VAL A 22 32.12 12.43 -7.82
CA VAL A 22 33.56 12.69 -7.86
C VAL A 22 34.23 11.94 -9.01
N VAL A 23 33.90 10.67 -9.21
CA VAL A 23 34.50 9.84 -10.28
C VAL A 23 34.12 10.38 -11.66
N VAL A 24 32.82 10.58 -11.91
CA VAL A 24 32.36 11.06 -13.21
C VAL A 24 32.80 12.52 -13.43
N GLY A 25 32.72 13.36 -12.41
CA GLY A 25 33.17 14.75 -12.48
C GLY A 25 34.66 14.89 -12.80
N ARG A 26 35.50 13.93 -12.38
CA ARG A 26 36.92 13.87 -12.77
C ARG A 26 37.13 13.47 -14.22
N GLU A 27 36.29 12.58 -14.74
CA GLU A 27 36.45 12.01 -16.08
C GLU A 27 35.96 12.94 -17.19
N ILE A 28 34.76 13.54 -17.01
CA ILE A 28 34.10 14.35 -18.05
C ILE A 28 33.97 15.84 -17.68
N GLY A 29 34.38 16.23 -16.46
CA GLY A 29 34.29 17.59 -15.96
C GLY A 29 32.95 17.91 -15.28
N LEU A 30 32.98 18.98 -14.47
CA LEU A 30 31.83 19.42 -13.66
C LEU A 30 30.63 19.85 -14.51
N LEU A 31 30.85 20.62 -15.57
CA LEU A 31 29.77 21.15 -16.40
C LEU A 31 28.99 20.03 -17.10
N MET A 32 29.69 19.04 -17.66
CA MET A 32 29.04 17.89 -18.30
C MET A 32 28.31 17.02 -17.27
N THR A 33 28.88 16.86 -16.08
CA THR A 33 28.23 16.16 -14.97
C THR A 33 26.92 16.84 -14.55
N LEU A 34 26.91 18.16 -14.42
CA LEU A 34 25.70 18.93 -14.12
C LEU A 34 24.64 18.80 -15.23
N LEU A 35 25.06 18.81 -16.50
CA LEU A 35 24.13 18.60 -17.62
C LEU A 35 23.53 17.20 -17.61
N LEU A 36 24.31 16.16 -17.31
CA LEU A 36 23.81 14.79 -17.18
C LEU A 36 22.76 14.69 -16.06
N VAL A 37 23.05 15.30 -14.92
CA VAL A 37 22.13 15.36 -13.78
C VAL A 37 20.82 16.05 -14.12
N LEU A 38 20.91 17.20 -14.79
CA LEU A 38 19.70 17.93 -15.21
C LEU A 38 18.91 17.14 -16.25
N ALA A 39 19.60 16.46 -17.17
CA ALA A 39 18.98 15.61 -18.17
C ALA A 39 18.27 14.41 -17.53
N SER A 40 18.90 13.71 -16.57
CA SER A 40 18.28 12.57 -15.88
C SER A 40 17.08 13.01 -15.06
N ALA A 41 17.18 14.12 -14.31
CA ALA A 41 16.06 14.70 -13.58
C ALA A 41 14.89 15.06 -14.51
N PHE A 42 15.17 15.67 -15.67
CA PHE A 42 14.14 16.02 -16.65
C PHE A 42 13.44 14.78 -17.22
N VAL A 43 14.21 13.73 -17.55
CA VAL A 43 13.65 12.42 -17.96
C VAL A 43 12.80 11.83 -16.84
N GLY A 44 13.27 11.85 -15.59
CA GLY A 44 12.53 11.38 -14.43
C GLY A 44 11.18 12.08 -14.26
N VAL A 45 11.14 13.41 -14.38
CA VAL A 45 9.91 14.21 -14.30
C VAL A 45 8.94 13.86 -15.43
N ILE A 46 9.43 13.72 -16.67
CA ILE A 46 8.59 13.30 -17.81
C ILE A 46 8.00 11.92 -17.56
N LEU A 47 8.82 10.97 -17.12
CA LEU A 47 8.38 9.62 -16.80
C LEU A 47 7.31 9.62 -15.70
N LEU A 48 7.52 10.39 -14.63
CA LEU A 48 6.56 10.55 -13.54
C LEU A 48 5.21 11.05 -14.07
N ARG A 49 5.23 12.06 -14.95
CA ARG A 49 4.03 12.63 -15.57
C ARG A 49 3.31 11.61 -16.44
N VAL A 50 4.01 10.92 -17.34
CA VAL A 50 3.42 9.93 -18.26
C VAL A 50 2.84 8.73 -17.51
N GLN A 51 3.55 8.26 -16.48
CA GLN A 51 3.15 7.07 -15.74
C GLN A 51 2.03 7.31 -14.75
N GLY A 52 1.97 8.49 -14.12
CA GLY A 52 0.86 8.85 -13.23
C GLY A 52 -0.51 8.66 -13.91
N PHE A 53 -0.66 9.14 -15.15
CA PHE A 53 -1.89 8.94 -15.91
C PHE A 53 -2.13 7.47 -16.32
N THR A 54 -1.06 6.75 -16.64
CA THR A 54 -1.15 5.36 -17.13
C THR A 54 -1.59 4.39 -16.02
N VAL A 55 -1.08 4.56 -14.80
CA VAL A 55 -1.41 3.70 -13.65
C VAL A 55 -2.89 3.85 -13.28
N ILE A 56 -3.40 5.08 -13.22
CA ILE A 56 -4.80 5.36 -12.90
C ILE A 56 -5.74 4.70 -13.93
N ARG A 57 -5.43 4.85 -15.24
CA ARG A 57 -6.23 4.21 -16.30
C ARG A 57 -6.23 2.69 -16.19
N ARG A 58 -5.06 2.09 -15.96
CA ARG A 58 -4.94 0.62 -15.82
C ARG A 58 -5.68 0.08 -14.60
N MET A 59 -5.71 0.82 -13.49
CA MET A 59 -6.50 0.45 -12.31
C MET A 59 -8.01 0.50 -12.60
N GLN A 60 -8.47 1.50 -13.35
CA GLN A 60 -9.87 1.60 -13.79
C GLN A 60 -10.24 0.45 -14.72
N ASP A 61 -9.37 0.10 -15.67
CA ASP A 61 -9.58 -1.00 -16.61
C ASP A 61 -9.52 -2.38 -15.93
N ALA A 62 -8.61 -2.59 -14.98
CA ALA A 62 -8.48 -3.85 -14.23
C ALA A 62 -9.75 -4.15 -13.42
N THR A 63 -10.33 -3.12 -12.80
CA THR A 63 -11.62 -3.23 -12.09
C THR A 63 -12.77 -3.60 -13.03
N ARG A 64 -12.76 -3.10 -14.27
CA ARG A 64 -13.80 -3.37 -15.28
C ARG A 64 -13.68 -4.75 -15.93
N THR A 65 -12.45 -5.25 -16.09
CA THR A 65 -12.18 -6.55 -16.76
C THR A 65 -12.05 -7.73 -15.80
N GLY A 66 -12.07 -7.50 -14.48
CA GLY A 66 -11.86 -8.55 -13.49
C GLY A 66 -10.43 -9.11 -13.48
N SER A 67 -9.46 -8.34 -14.00
CA SER A 67 -8.03 -8.69 -14.00
C SER A 67 -7.45 -8.55 -12.59
N ASP A 68 -6.42 -9.33 -12.24
CA ASP A 68 -5.76 -9.29 -10.92
C ASP A 68 -5.14 -7.90 -10.65
N PRO A 69 -5.80 -7.04 -9.81
CA PRO A 69 -5.36 -5.67 -9.60
C PRO A 69 -3.98 -5.61 -8.94
N GLY A 70 -3.61 -6.65 -8.18
CA GLY A 70 -2.34 -6.70 -7.46
C GLY A 70 -1.13 -6.65 -8.39
N ARG A 71 -1.25 -7.26 -9.58
CA ARG A 71 -0.16 -7.25 -10.58
C ARG A 71 0.02 -5.87 -11.22
N GLU A 72 -1.07 -5.20 -11.59
CA GLU A 72 -1.00 -3.83 -12.12
C GLU A 72 -0.48 -2.83 -11.07
N VAL A 73 -0.93 -2.95 -9.82
CA VAL A 73 -0.54 -2.07 -8.71
C VAL A 73 0.97 -2.14 -8.45
N ILE A 74 1.54 -3.33 -8.30
CA ILE A 74 2.98 -3.49 -8.03
C ILE A 74 3.80 -2.99 -9.23
N GLY A 75 3.38 -3.32 -10.45
CA GLY A 75 4.04 -2.84 -11.66
C GLY A 75 4.05 -1.31 -11.76
N GLY A 76 2.91 -0.67 -11.46
CA GLY A 76 2.78 0.78 -11.42
C GLY A 76 3.61 1.43 -10.31
N ALA A 77 3.60 0.84 -9.11
CA ALA A 77 4.38 1.32 -7.97
C ALA A 77 5.90 1.25 -8.22
N LEU A 78 6.40 0.16 -8.80
CA LEU A 78 7.82 0.06 -9.17
C LEU A 78 8.22 1.11 -10.21
N LEU A 79 7.32 1.42 -11.15
CA LEU A 79 7.57 2.43 -12.16
C LEU A 79 7.59 3.85 -11.57
N PHE A 80 6.69 4.11 -10.62
CA PHE A 80 6.66 5.35 -9.85
C PHE A 80 7.94 5.52 -9.01
N VAL A 81 8.38 4.47 -8.32
CA VAL A 81 9.66 4.44 -7.59
C VAL A 81 10.83 4.70 -8.54
N ALA A 82 10.86 4.05 -9.71
CA ALA A 82 11.89 4.27 -10.73
C ALA A 82 11.96 5.74 -11.16
N ALA A 83 10.80 6.38 -11.37
CA ALA A 83 10.73 7.79 -11.74
C ALA A 83 11.24 8.70 -10.61
N ILE A 84 10.86 8.44 -9.34
CA ILE A 84 11.37 9.20 -8.19
C ILE A 84 12.90 9.06 -8.07
N LEU A 85 13.42 7.85 -8.26
CA LEU A 85 14.87 7.59 -8.23
C LEU A 85 15.63 8.38 -9.30
N LEU A 86 15.02 8.60 -10.47
CA LEU A 86 15.58 9.43 -11.54
C LEU A 86 15.41 10.94 -11.33
N VAL A 87 14.39 11.36 -10.58
CA VAL A 87 14.18 12.76 -10.25
C VAL A 87 15.18 13.22 -9.20
N VAL A 88 15.47 12.38 -8.20
CA VAL A 88 16.50 12.66 -7.20
C VAL A 88 17.86 12.42 -7.85
N PRO A 89 18.64 13.47 -8.12
CA PRO A 89 19.83 13.34 -8.93
C PRO A 89 20.90 12.48 -8.25
N GLY A 90 21.26 11.37 -8.86
CA GLY A 90 22.29 10.47 -8.37
C GLY A 90 22.72 9.49 -9.45
N PHE A 91 24.03 9.28 -9.66
CA PHE A 91 24.52 8.32 -10.64
C PHE A 91 24.08 6.88 -10.36
N VAL A 92 24.09 6.47 -9.10
CA VAL A 92 23.70 5.10 -8.72
C VAL A 92 22.19 4.96 -8.80
N SER A 93 21.46 5.94 -8.27
CA SER A 93 19.99 6.00 -8.31
C SER A 93 19.46 6.09 -9.74
N ASP A 94 20.12 6.82 -10.63
CA ASP A 94 19.79 6.92 -12.06
C ASP A 94 19.93 5.56 -12.74
N VAL A 95 21.03 4.83 -12.50
CA VAL A 95 21.21 3.47 -13.03
C VAL A 95 20.12 2.53 -12.51
N ILE A 96 19.83 2.57 -11.21
CA ILE A 96 18.77 1.72 -10.63
C ILE A 96 17.39 2.09 -11.18
N GLY A 97 17.08 3.38 -11.29
CA GLY A 97 15.83 3.88 -11.84
C GLY A 97 15.64 3.49 -13.31
N LEU A 98 16.67 3.66 -14.14
CA LEU A 98 16.65 3.22 -15.54
C LEU A 98 16.51 1.69 -15.65
N LEU A 99 17.24 0.93 -14.82
CA LEU A 99 17.08 -0.52 -14.77
C LEU A 99 15.65 -0.91 -14.40
N LEU A 100 15.04 -0.27 -13.40
CA LEU A 100 13.69 -0.57 -12.97
C LEU A 100 12.62 -0.16 -14.00
N PHE A 101 12.94 0.77 -14.89
CA PHE A 101 12.10 1.13 -16.03
C PHE A 101 12.03 0.00 -17.07
N LEU A 102 13.10 -0.80 -17.24
CA LEU A 102 13.08 -1.94 -18.16
C LEU A 102 12.04 -2.98 -17.72
N PRO A 103 11.16 -3.44 -18.63
CA PRO A 103 10.08 -4.36 -18.29
C PRO A 103 10.60 -5.71 -17.76
N PHE A 104 11.77 -6.16 -18.24
CA PHE A 104 12.40 -7.39 -17.77
C PHE A 104 12.79 -7.31 -16.29
N VAL A 105 13.56 -6.29 -15.90
CA VAL A 105 14.00 -6.08 -14.52
C VAL A 105 12.79 -5.88 -13.62
N ARG A 106 11.84 -5.05 -14.05
CA ARG A 106 10.60 -4.81 -13.30
C ARG A 106 9.83 -6.09 -13.01
N ASN A 107 9.68 -6.98 -14.00
CA ASN A 107 8.94 -8.23 -13.82
C ASN A 107 9.63 -9.17 -12.81
N VAL A 108 10.96 -9.23 -12.84
CA VAL A 108 11.77 -9.99 -11.87
C VAL A 108 11.60 -9.43 -10.46
N VAL A 109 11.76 -8.11 -10.31
CA VAL A 109 11.59 -7.42 -9.03
C VAL A 109 10.16 -7.59 -8.50
N ALA A 110 9.14 -7.40 -9.34
CA ALA A 110 7.74 -7.61 -8.97
C ALA A 110 7.44 -9.06 -8.56
N ALA A 111 8.03 -10.05 -9.23
CA ALA A 111 7.90 -11.46 -8.83
C ALA A 111 8.55 -11.73 -7.46
N TYR A 112 9.69 -11.12 -7.18
CA TYR A 112 10.37 -11.24 -5.89
C TYR A 112 9.58 -10.55 -4.76
N LEU A 113 9.06 -9.34 -4.99
CA LEU A 113 8.26 -8.62 -4.00
C LEU A 113 6.95 -9.36 -3.69
N ARG A 114 6.26 -9.91 -4.68
CA ARG A 114 5.02 -10.69 -4.48
C ARG A 114 5.20 -11.89 -3.56
N LYS A 115 6.34 -12.57 -3.62
CA LYS A 115 6.64 -13.70 -2.72
C LYS A 115 6.81 -13.29 -1.25
N ARG A 116 7.05 -12.00 -0.98
CA ARG A 116 7.32 -11.47 0.37
C ARG A 116 6.22 -10.59 0.93
N MET A 117 5.30 -10.13 0.09
CA MET A 117 4.16 -9.31 0.49
C MET A 117 2.90 -10.18 0.49
N THR A 118 2.37 -10.48 1.68
CA THR A 118 0.97 -10.92 1.79
C THR A 118 0.12 -9.70 1.44
N ILE A 119 -0.44 -9.68 0.23
CA ILE A 119 -1.39 -8.64 -0.15
C ILE A 119 -2.60 -8.85 0.77
N VAL A 120 -2.70 -8.02 1.81
CA VAL A 120 -3.95 -7.85 2.53
C VAL A 120 -4.82 -7.08 1.56
N THR A 121 -5.53 -7.81 0.70
CA THR A 121 -6.61 -7.24 -0.07
C THR A 121 -7.53 -6.66 0.98
N ALA A 122 -7.58 -5.33 1.12
CA ALA A 122 -8.66 -4.65 1.81
C ALA A 122 -9.93 -4.79 0.95
N ALA A 123 -10.28 -6.02 0.60
CA ALA A 123 -11.63 -6.44 0.28
C ALA A 123 -12.36 -6.73 1.60
N SER A 124 -12.24 -5.81 2.57
CA SER A 124 -13.13 -5.78 3.71
C SER A 124 -14.27 -4.85 3.31
N GLY A 125 -15.31 -5.41 2.66
CA GLY A 125 -16.52 -4.64 2.42
C GLY A 125 -17.56 -5.16 1.43
N THR A 126 -17.31 -6.22 0.64
CA THR A 126 -18.33 -6.66 -0.33
C THR A 126 -18.36 -8.18 -0.50
N ASN A 127 -18.74 -8.87 0.57
CA ASN A 127 -19.37 -10.19 0.43
C ASN A 127 -20.89 -10.00 0.60
N TRP A 128 -21.54 -9.48 -0.45
CA TRP A 128 -22.99 -9.46 -0.55
C TRP A 128 -23.38 -10.40 -1.67
N TYR A 129 -23.59 -11.67 -1.34
CA TYR A 129 -24.51 -12.55 -2.05
C TYR A 129 -24.99 -13.63 -1.06
N PRO A 130 -26.23 -13.53 -0.56
CA PRO A 130 -26.88 -14.64 0.12
C PRO A 130 -27.07 -15.77 -0.89
N GLN A 131 -26.43 -16.90 -0.63
CA GLN A 131 -26.75 -18.13 -1.34
C GLN A 131 -28.06 -18.67 -0.77
N ASP A 132 -29.16 -18.46 -1.49
CA ASP A 132 -30.43 -19.13 -1.22
C ASP A 132 -30.25 -20.63 -1.46
N ASP A 133 -29.85 -21.36 -0.41
CA ASP A 133 -29.94 -22.82 -0.34
C ASP A 133 -31.28 -23.20 0.30
N PRO A 134 -32.25 -23.76 -0.44
CA PRO A 134 -33.57 -24.10 0.08
C PRO A 134 -33.60 -25.29 1.06
N ARG A 135 -32.46 -25.90 1.40
CA ARG A 135 -32.41 -27.21 2.08
C ARG A 135 -31.87 -27.20 3.51
N GLN A 136 -31.71 -26.05 4.16
CA GLN A 136 -31.30 -26.01 5.58
C GLN A 136 -32.43 -25.58 6.53
N PRO A 137 -32.80 -26.42 7.52
CA PRO A 137 -33.62 -25.99 8.64
C PRO A 137 -32.86 -24.92 9.44
N ARG A 138 -33.40 -23.71 9.49
CA ARG A 138 -32.80 -22.58 10.19
C ARG A 138 -32.87 -22.81 11.71
N PRO A 139 -31.78 -22.62 12.48
CA PRO A 139 -31.90 -22.33 13.90
C PRO A 139 -32.51 -20.93 14.01
N SER A 140 -33.70 -20.84 14.59
CA SER A 140 -34.39 -19.58 14.85
C SER A 140 -33.53 -18.71 15.76
N THR A 141 -32.94 -17.65 15.22
CA THR A 141 -32.64 -16.46 16.02
C THR A 141 -33.99 -15.96 16.54
N ARG A 142 -34.24 -16.14 17.84
CA ARG A 142 -35.46 -15.63 18.49
C ARG A 142 -35.39 -14.11 18.44
N VAL A 143 -36.01 -13.53 17.43
CA VAL A 143 -36.38 -12.12 17.42
C VAL A 143 -37.48 -11.99 18.46
N ILE A 144 -37.19 -11.28 19.54
CA ILE A 144 -38.18 -10.94 20.56
C ILE A 144 -38.83 -9.67 20.07
N ASP A 145 -39.99 -9.82 19.45
CA ASP A 145 -40.87 -8.68 19.19
C ASP A 145 -41.51 -8.32 20.53
N LEU A 146 -41.10 -7.20 21.10
CA LEU A 146 -41.73 -6.66 22.30
C LEU A 146 -42.99 -5.90 21.88
N ASP A 147 -44.14 -6.32 22.41
CA ASP A 147 -45.38 -5.57 22.29
C ASP A 147 -45.30 -4.29 23.15
N GLU A 148 -46.02 -3.23 22.77
CA GLU A 148 -45.97 -1.90 23.44
C GLU A 148 -46.27 -1.95 24.95
N GLY A 149 -46.87 -3.03 25.46
CA GLY A 149 -47.13 -3.26 26.88
C GLY A 149 -45.96 -3.86 27.68
N GLU A 150 -44.89 -4.34 27.04
CA GLU A 150 -43.74 -4.97 27.70
C GLU A 150 -42.56 -3.99 27.92
N PHE A 151 -42.69 -2.74 27.47
CA PHE A 151 -41.68 -1.70 27.68
C PHE A 151 -41.86 -1.03 29.06
N SER A 152 -41.01 -1.38 30.03
CA SER A 152 -40.94 -0.68 31.33
C SER A 152 -39.64 0.14 31.41
N ARG A 153 -39.77 1.47 31.43
CA ARG A 153 -38.65 2.36 31.74
C ARG A 153 -38.46 2.34 33.25
N LYS A 154 -37.35 1.76 33.69
CA LYS A 154 -36.89 1.80 35.08
C LYS A 154 -36.39 3.22 35.38
N ASP A 155 -37.31 4.09 35.74
CA ASP A 155 -37.06 5.23 36.61
C ASP A 155 -37.63 4.83 37.99
N ASP A 156 -36.99 5.22 39.08
CA ASP A 156 -37.27 4.83 40.48
C ASP A 156 -36.52 3.57 40.97
N GLU A 157 -35.21 3.73 41.08
CA GLU A 157 -34.36 2.90 41.94
C GLU A 157 -34.34 3.52 43.35
N ASP A 158 -35.32 3.17 44.18
CA ASP A 158 -35.25 3.43 45.62
C ASP A 158 -34.35 2.37 46.28
N PRO A 159 -33.40 2.78 47.16
CA PRO A 159 -32.39 1.88 47.69
C PRO A 159 -33.00 0.79 48.57
N PRO A 160 -32.41 -0.43 48.60
CA PRO A 160 -33.00 -1.57 49.26
C PRO A 160 -33.10 -1.34 50.78
N GLN A 161 -34.32 -1.28 51.31
CA GLN A 161 -34.58 -1.33 52.75
C GLN A 161 -34.33 -2.75 53.26
N GLY A 162 -33.22 -2.90 53.98
CA GLY A 162 -32.86 -4.13 54.68
C GLY A 162 -33.86 -4.40 55.80
N GLY A 163 -34.64 -5.47 55.63
CA GLY A 163 -35.73 -5.87 56.50
C GLY A 163 -35.34 -6.19 57.94
N ASP A 164 -36.28 -5.82 58.80
CA ASP A 164 -36.46 -6.18 60.19
C ASP A 164 -36.21 -7.68 60.44
N ARG A 165 -35.41 -7.99 61.45
CA ARG A 165 -35.29 -9.34 62.01
C ARG A 165 -35.93 -9.32 63.40
N ASP A 166 -37.17 -9.78 63.44
CA ASP A 166 -37.89 -10.04 64.68
C ASP A 166 -37.13 -11.07 65.56
N ARG A 167 -36.80 -10.62 66.78
CA ARG A 167 -37.18 -11.15 68.12
C ARG A 167 -36.91 -12.64 68.44
N PRO A 168 -36.58 -13.02 69.69
CA PRO A 168 -37.10 -12.49 70.97
C PRO A 168 -36.07 -11.88 71.94
#